data_AF-A0A7X1FKI1-F1
#
_entry.id   AF-A0A7X1FKI1-F1
#
_cell.length_a   1.000
_cell.length_b   1.000
_cell.length_c   1.000
_cell.angle_alpha   90.00
_cell.angle_beta   90.00
_cell.angle_gamma   90.00
#
_symmetry.space_group_name_H-M   'P 1'
#
loop_
_entity.id
_entity.type
_entity.pdbx_description
1 polymer ?
#
loop_
_entity_poly.entity_id
_entity_poly.type
_entity_poly.pdbx_seq_one_letter_code
_entity_poly.pdbx_strand_id
1 'polypeptide(L)' 'MTDQPARVKIDRRKFNNPHPTVEAAGAAAAQKGFPVHACPYKHPAMLSSWLKGYKRAQQLTFAFS' A
#
# COMPACT_ATOMS: atom_id res chain seq x y z
N MET A 1 36.51 -16.38 -19.60
CA MET A 1 35.49 -15.41 -20.05
C MET A 1 34.59 -15.12 -18.85
N THR A 2 34.59 -13.89 -18.36
CA THR A 2 33.96 -13.47 -17.10
C THR A 2 32.43 -13.35 -17.22
N ASP A 3 31.72 -14.04 -16.34
CA ASP A 3 30.27 -13.93 -16.12
C ASP A 3 29.94 -12.53 -15.57
N GLN A 4 29.20 -11.72 -16.33
CA GLN A 4 28.72 -10.41 -15.88
C GLN A 4 27.42 -10.61 -15.09
N PRO A 5 27.33 -10.18 -13.82
CA PRO A 5 26.09 -10.27 -13.08
C PRO A 5 25.03 -9.38 -13.74
N ALA A 6 23.91 -9.98 -14.10
CA ALA A 6 22.76 -9.32 -14.71
C ALA A 6 22.41 -8.05 -13.91
N ARG A 7 22.67 -6.90 -14.51
CA ARG A 7 22.35 -5.58 -13.96
C ARG A 7 20.84 -5.53 -13.73
N VAL A 8 20.41 -5.72 -12.49
CA VAL A 8 19.00 -5.60 -12.09
C VAL A 8 18.57 -4.17 -12.46
N LYS A 9 17.87 -4.03 -13.57
CA LYS A 9 17.25 -2.77 -13.95
C LYS A 9 16.16 -2.53 -12.90
N ILE A 10 16.48 -1.72 -11.89
CA ILE A 10 15.49 -1.21 -10.96
C ILE A 10 14.49 -0.43 -11.81
N ASP A 11 13.35 -1.04 -12.09
CA ASP A 11 12.29 -0.41 -12.87
C ASP A 11 11.74 0.76 -12.04
N ARG A 12 12.24 1.96 -12.34
CA ARG A 12 11.87 3.18 -11.62
C ARG A 12 10.43 3.61 -11.89
N ARG A 13 9.72 2.99 -12.84
CA ARG A 13 8.29 3.25 -13.10
C ARG A 13 7.43 2.84 -11.91
N LYS A 14 7.89 1.87 -11.12
CA LYS A 14 7.22 1.45 -9.86
C LYS A 14 7.23 2.55 -8.79
N PHE A 15 8.24 3.44 -8.79
CA PHE A 15 8.28 4.56 -7.84
C PHE A 15 7.29 5.68 -8.18
N ASN A 16 6.77 5.73 -9.40
CA ASN A 16 5.76 6.70 -9.80
C ASN A 16 4.32 6.16 -9.69
N ASN A 17 4.15 4.95 -9.16
CA ASN A 17 2.82 4.41 -8.89
C ASN A 17 2.43 4.80 -7.45
N PRO A 18 1.44 5.69 -7.24
CA PRO A 18 1.03 6.08 -5.90
C PRO A 18 0.23 4.97 -5.17
N HIS A 19 -0.31 3.99 -5.89
CA HIS A 19 -1.24 2.99 -5.33
C HIS A 19 -0.63 2.14 -4.19
N PRO A 20 0.61 1.61 -4.28
CA PRO A 20 1.22 0.87 -3.17
C PRO A 20 1.44 1.73 -1.91
N THR A 21 1.88 2.98 -2.09
CA THR A 21 2.07 3.92 -0.98
C THR A 21 0.75 4.24 -0.29
N VAL A 22 -0.30 4.44 -1.09
CA VAL A 22 -1.66 4.70 -0.60
C VAL A 22 -2.26 3.48 0.10
N GLU A 23 -2.01 2.26 -0.40
CA GLU A 23 -2.39 1.00 0.26
C GLU A 23 -1.70 0.87 1.63
N ALA A 24 -0.39 1.13 1.71
CA ALA A 24 0.36 1.12 2.97
C ALA A 24 -0.16 2.17 3.97
N ALA A 25 -0.51 3.37 3.50
CA ALA A 25 -1.11 4.41 4.35
C ALA A 25 -2.47 3.97 4.92
N GLY A 26 -3.27 3.24 4.14
CA GLY A 26 -4.54 2.66 4.60
C GLY A 26 -4.34 1.58 5.66
N ALA A 27 -3.37 0.69 5.47
CA ALA A 27 -3.02 -0.33 6.46
C ALA A 27 -2.56 0.31 7.78
N ALA A 28 -1.71 1.32 7.71
CA ALA A 28 -1.24 2.05 8.90
C ALA A 28 -2.39 2.78 9.62
N ALA A 29 -3.36 3.32 8.87
CA ALA A 29 -4.53 3.98 9.47
C ALA A 29 -5.40 2.98 10.25
N ALA A 30 -5.64 1.79 9.70
CA ALA A 30 -6.37 0.72 10.39
C ALA A 30 -5.65 0.24 11.66
N GLN A 31 -4.33 0.05 11.59
CA GLN A 31 -3.51 -0.34 12.76
C GLN A 31 -3.54 0.69 13.88
N LYS A 32 -3.63 1.98 13.53
CA LYS A 32 -3.76 3.09 14.48
C LYS A 32 -5.20 3.30 14.98
N GLY A 33 -6.19 2.58 14.44
CA GLY A 33 -7.59 2.72 14.80
C GLY A 33 -8.27 3.97 14.24
N PHE A 34 -7.72 4.60 13.19
CA PHE A 34 -8.38 5.73 12.54
C PHE A 34 -9.62 5.27 11.79
N PRO A 35 -10.72 6.03 11.80
CA PRO A 35 -11.92 5.65 11.08
C PRO A 35 -11.77 5.81 9.57
N VAL A 36 -12.54 5.04 8.79
CA VAL A 36 -12.50 5.04 7.31
C VAL A 36 -12.72 6.44 6.70
N HIS A 37 -13.56 7.27 7.32
CA HIS A 37 -13.85 8.62 6.85
C HIS A 37 -12.68 9.61 7.04
N ALA A 38 -11.64 9.24 7.79
CA ALA A 38 -10.41 10.03 7.90
C ALA A 38 -9.49 9.88 6.68
N CYS A 39 -9.89 9.11 5.66
CA CYS A 39 -9.14 8.98 4.42
C CYS A 39 -8.93 10.35 3.75
N PRO A 40 -7.68 10.78 3.51
CA PRO A 40 -7.40 12.10 2.94
C PRO A 40 -7.55 12.16 1.41
N TYR A 41 -7.76 11.01 0.76
CA TYR A 41 -7.75 10.91 -0.70
C TYR A 41 -9.15 11.11 -1.30
N LYS A 42 -9.31 12.16 -2.10
CA LYS A 42 -10.55 12.44 -2.84
C LYS A 42 -10.64 11.71 -4.18
N HIS A 43 -9.50 11.27 -4.73
CA HIS A 43 -9.47 10.58 -6.02
C HIS A 43 -9.94 9.12 -5.88
N PRO A 44 -10.95 8.65 -6.66
CA PRO A 44 -11.55 7.33 -6.46
C PRO A 44 -10.56 6.17 -6.51
N ALA A 45 -9.59 6.22 -7.44
CA ALA A 45 -8.59 5.16 -7.58
C ALA A 45 -7.62 5.09 -6.38
N MET A 46 -7.32 6.23 -5.74
CA MET A 46 -6.49 6.27 -4.54
C MET A 46 -7.29 5.81 -3.32
N LEU A 47 -8.55 6.26 -3.20
CA LEU A 47 -9.46 5.81 -2.15
C LEU A 47 -9.59 4.28 -2.16
N SER A 48 -9.78 3.66 -3.32
CA SER A 48 -9.84 2.20 -3.46
C SER A 48 -8.56 1.51 -3.00
N SER A 49 -7.39 2.04 -3.37
CA SER A 49 -6.10 1.51 -2.89
C SER A 49 -5.95 1.64 -1.37
N TRP A 50 -6.35 2.77 -0.81
CA TRP A 50 -6.30 3.03 0.62
C TRP A 50 -7.21 2.08 1.40
N LEU A 51 -8.47 1.94 0.95
CA LEU A 51 -9.46 1.04 1.53
C LEU A 51 -9.00 -0.42 1.49
N LYS A 52 -8.32 -0.84 0.42
CA LYS A 52 -7.77 -2.18 0.30
C LYS A 52 -6.78 -2.48 1.42
N GLY A 53 -5.82 -1.59 1.65
CA GLY A 53 -4.83 -1.75 2.72
C GLY A 53 -5.47 -1.68 4.10
N TYR A 54 -6.41 -0.75 4.29
CA TYR A 54 -7.18 -0.59 5.53
C TYR A 54 -7.97 -1.86 5.89
N LYS A 55 -8.71 -2.43 4.94
CA LYS A 55 -9.45 -3.70 5.12
C LYS A 55 -8.52 -4.86 5.43
N ARG A 56 -7.40 -4.97 4.72
CA ARG A 56 -6.41 -6.03 4.95
C ARG A 56 -5.85 -5.98 6.37
N ALA A 57 -5.48 -4.79 6.84
CA ALA A 57 -4.99 -4.62 8.21
C ALA A 57 -6.07 -4.91 9.26
N GLN A 58 -7.31 -4.45 9.06
CA GLN A 58 -8.42 -4.81 9.95
C GLN A 58 -8.67 -6.32 10.00
N GLN A 59 -8.68 -7.00 8.86
CA GLN A 59 -8.85 -8.46 8.81
C GLN A 59 -7.76 -9.20 9.57
N LEU A 60 -6.51 -8.75 9.50
CA LEU A 60 -5.41 -9.31 10.29
C LEU A 60 -5.59 -9.06 11.79
N THR A 61 -6.12 -7.89 12.17
CA THR A 61 -6.48 -7.61 13.58
C THR A 61 -7.59 -8.53 14.08
N PHE A 62 -8.63 -8.77 13.27
CA PHE A 62 -9.73 -9.68 13.63
C PHE A 62 -9.34 -11.16 13.60
N ALA A 63 -8.40 -11.56 12.74
CA ALA A 63 -7.97 -12.96 12.63
C ALA A 63 -7.12 -13.45 13.83
N PHE A 64 -6.69 -12.53 14.71
CA PHE A 64 -5.93 -12.85 15.92
C PHE A 64 -6.78 -12.82 17.21
N SER A 65 -8.11 -12.69 17.10
CA SER A 65 -9.05 -12.74 18.23
C SER A 65 -9.72 -14.11 18.37
#